data_AF-A0A7C3C3R8-F1
#
_entry.id   AF-A0A7C3C3R8-F1
#
_cell.length_a   1.000
_cell.length_b   1.000
_cell.length_c   1.000
_cell.angle_alpha   90.00
_cell.angle_beta   90.00
_cell.angle_gamma   90.00
#
_symmetry.space_group_name_H-M   'P 1'
#
loop_
_entity.id
_entity.type
_entity.pdbx_description
1 polymer ?
#
loop_
_entity_poly.entity_id
_entity_poly.type
_entity_poly.pdbx_seq_one_letter_code
_entity_poly.pdbx_strand_id
1 'polypeptide(L)'
;ASVLIGHSQASELLYNRLNPTGVLTGGPRALTCIPRHLGGAAALLERYDDAREHYQEAIKVCTEMPFRPELALSRLELAELLLDHYPDEKAEALKHLDFAIKEFREMKMQPSLERALRRKDILKA
;
A
#
# COMPACT_ATOMS: atom_id res chain seq x y z
N ALA A 1 6.23 8.14 -7.98
CA ALA A 1 6.81 7.82 -9.30
C ALA A 1 7.99 6.86 -9.19
N SER A 2 9.03 7.16 -8.39
CA SER A 2 10.23 6.31 -8.24
C SER A 2 9.93 4.84 -7.91
N VAL A 3 8.98 4.59 -7.00
CA VAL A 3 8.53 3.23 -6.65
C VAL A 3 7.92 2.51 -7.85
N LEU A 4 7.02 3.16 -8.58
CA LEU A 4 6.32 2.57 -9.73
C LEU A 4 7.26 2.20 -10.89
N ILE A 5 8.37 2.93 -11.04
CA ILE A 5 9.38 2.66 -12.08
C ILE A 5 10.58 1.85 -11.55
N GLY A 6 10.55 1.40 -10.28
CA GLY A 6 11.62 0.59 -9.68
C GLY A 6 12.95 1.33 -9.46
N HIS A 7 12.95 2.67 -9.34
CA HIS A 7 14.18 3.44 -9.18
C HIS A 7 14.60 3.53 -7.70
N SER A 8 15.42 2.57 -7.24
CA SER A 8 15.78 2.42 -5.81
C SER A 8 16.47 3.64 -5.21
N GLN A 9 17.47 4.23 -5.87
CA GLN A 9 18.19 5.41 -5.35
C GLN A 9 17.26 6.62 -5.11
N ALA A 10 16.36 6.90 -6.05
CA ALA A 10 15.39 7.97 -5.91
C ALA A 10 14.37 7.67 -4.79
N SER A 11 13.93 6.41 -4.69
CA SER A 11 13.04 5.98 -3.61
C SER A 11 13.70 6.09 -2.24
N GLU A 12 14.98 5.74 -2.10
CA GLU A 12 15.73 5.90 -0.86
C GLU A 12 15.91 7.36 -0.46
N LEU A 13 16.25 8.24 -1.42
CA LEU A 13 16.36 9.67 -1.15
C LEU A 13 15.03 10.26 -0.66
N LEU A 14 13.91 9.88 -1.30
CA LEU A 14 12.58 10.31 -0.90
C LEU A 14 12.17 9.73 0.46
N TYR A 15 12.46 8.45 0.71
CA TYR A 15 12.19 7.79 1.99
C TYR A 15 12.90 8.52 3.13
N ASN A 16 14.21 8.72 3.02
CA ASN A 16 15.01 9.40 4.04
C ASN A 16 14.56 10.85 4.28
N ARG A 17 14.02 11.51 3.25
CA ARG A 17 13.52 12.89 3.36
C ARG A 17 12.13 12.98 4.00
N LEU A 18 11.24 12.03 3.73
CA LEU A 18 9.83 12.07 4.15
C LEU A 18 9.57 11.32 5.46
N ASN A 19 10.27 10.22 5.72
CA ASN A 19 10.09 9.41 6.91
C ASN A 19 10.16 10.21 8.23
N PRO A 20 11.17 11.09 8.45
CA PRO A 20 11.27 11.79 9.73
C PRO A 20 10.28 12.95 9.90
N THR A 21 9.53 13.35 8.86
CA THR A 21 8.70 14.57 8.93
C THR A 21 7.34 14.35 9.58
N GLY A 22 6.88 13.10 9.70
CA GLY A 22 5.54 12.76 10.21
C GLY A 22 4.38 13.35 9.38
N VAL A 23 4.65 13.78 8.15
CA VAL A 23 3.63 14.37 7.28
C VAL A 23 2.74 13.24 6.77
N LEU A 24 1.44 13.37 6.97
CA LEU A 24 0.48 12.32 6.61
C LEU A 24 -0.09 12.48 5.20
N THR A 25 -0.26 13.72 4.72
CA THR A 25 -0.84 14.00 3.40
C THR A 25 0.00 15.00 2.61
N GLY A 26 -0.04 14.90 1.28
CA GLY A 26 0.59 15.88 0.37
C GLY A 26 -0.14 17.22 0.26
N GLY A 27 -1.19 17.43 1.07
CA GLY A 27 -2.06 18.60 1.00
C GLY A 27 -2.96 18.62 -0.25
N PRO A 28 -3.66 19.74 -0.52
CA PRO A 28 -4.68 19.82 -1.57
C PRO A 28 -4.18 19.59 -3.00
N ARG A 29 -2.86 19.72 -3.22
CA ARG A 29 -2.22 19.53 -4.54
C ARG A 29 -1.79 18.08 -4.80
N ALA A 30 -1.70 17.26 -3.76
CA ALA A 30 -1.32 15.86 -3.85
C ALA A 30 -2.19 15.04 -2.89
N LEU A 31 -3.33 14.60 -3.40
CA LEU A 31 -4.35 13.83 -2.67
C LEU A 31 -3.85 12.38 -2.48
N THR A 32 -2.88 12.20 -1.60
CA THR A 32 -2.30 10.90 -1.30
C THR A 32 -1.86 10.79 0.16
N CYS A 33 -1.68 9.55 0.63
CA CYS A 33 -1.20 9.22 1.96
C CYS A 33 0.31 8.96 1.92
N ILE A 34 1.09 9.79 2.61
CA ILE A 34 2.56 9.67 2.63
C ILE A 34 3.02 8.35 3.25
N PRO A 35 2.45 7.85 4.37
CA PRO A 35 2.75 6.52 4.88
C PRO A 35 2.63 5.41 3.82
N ARG A 36 1.62 5.44 2.94
CA ARG A 36 1.50 4.44 1.86
C ARG A 36 2.70 4.48 0.91
N HIS A 37 3.18 5.68 0.57
CA HIS A 37 4.35 5.85 -0.28
C HIS A 37 5.66 5.46 0.40
N LEU A 38 5.78 5.70 1.71
CA LEU A 38 6.91 5.20 2.51
C LEU A 38 6.92 3.67 2.55
N GLY A 39 5.74 3.03 2.68
CA GLY A 39 5.60 1.58 2.60
C GLY A 39 6.06 1.02 1.25
N GLY A 40 5.63 1.64 0.15
CA GLY A 40 6.08 1.26 -1.20
C GLY A 40 7.58 1.45 -1.43
N ALA A 41 8.16 2.52 -0.88
CA ALA A 41 9.60 2.76 -0.95
C ALA A 41 10.39 1.74 -0.10
N ALA A 42 9.95 1.48 1.12
CA ALA A 42 10.55 0.48 2.00
C ALA A 42 10.50 -0.92 1.38
N ALA A 43 9.36 -1.32 0.79
CA ALA A 43 9.22 -2.60 0.09
C ALA A 43 10.18 -2.71 -1.11
N LEU A 44 10.31 -1.66 -1.92
CA LEU A 44 11.28 -1.64 -3.04
C LEU A 44 12.74 -1.72 -2.55
N LEU A 45 13.04 -1.23 -1.35
CA LEU A 45 14.34 -1.30 -0.71
C LEU A 45 14.53 -2.57 0.12
N GLU A 46 13.61 -3.54 -0.01
CA GLU A 46 13.61 -4.82 0.71
C GLU A 46 13.57 -4.68 2.25
N ARG A 47 13.07 -3.55 2.75
CA ARG A 47 12.84 -3.27 4.17
C ARG A 47 11.41 -3.66 4.53
N TYR A 48 11.14 -4.96 4.58
CA TYR A 48 9.77 -5.46 4.64
C TYR A 48 9.06 -5.17 5.97
N ASP A 49 9.78 -5.12 7.09
CA ASP A 49 9.20 -4.75 8.40
C ASP A 49 8.79 -3.26 8.39
N ASP A 50 9.70 -2.36 7.97
CA ASP A 50 9.39 -0.94 7.76
C ASP A 50 8.19 -0.77 6.83
N ALA A 51 8.16 -1.52 5.72
CA ALA A 51 7.06 -1.43 4.76
C ALA A 51 5.72 -1.78 5.39
N ARG A 52 5.69 -2.83 6.21
CA ARG A 52 4.49 -3.26 6.93
C ARG A 52 4.02 -2.18 7.90
N GLU A 53 4.91 -1.62 8.71
CA GLU A 53 4.57 -0.56 9.67
C GLU A 53 3.98 0.66 8.96
N HIS A 54 4.60 1.09 7.87
CA HIS A 54 4.13 2.22 7.06
C HIS A 54 2.75 1.98 6.44
N TYR A 55 2.48 0.78 5.94
CA TYR A 55 1.15 0.46 5.41
C TYR A 55 0.10 0.38 6.51
N GLN A 56 0.44 -0.13 7.70
CA GLN A 56 -0.47 -0.15 8.85
C GLN A 56 -0.82 1.28 9.30
N GLU A 57 0.16 2.18 9.35
CA GLU A 57 -0.09 3.60 9.63
C GLU A 57 -0.94 4.24 8.53
N ALA A 58 -0.69 3.94 7.25
CA ALA A 58 -1.51 4.41 6.15
C ALA A 58 -2.98 3.98 6.30
N ILE A 59 -3.22 2.71 6.69
CA ILE A 59 -4.56 2.18 6.93
C ILE A 59 -5.24 2.92 8.09
N LYS A 60 -4.54 3.16 9.19
CA LYS A 60 -5.05 3.90 10.35
C LYS A 60 -5.48 5.32 9.93
N VAL A 61 -4.56 6.08 9.33
CA VAL A 61 -4.79 7.46 8.89
C VAL A 61 -5.95 7.54 7.89
N CYS A 62 -6.00 6.65 6.90
CA CYS A 62 -7.07 6.68 5.90
C CYS A 62 -8.43 6.24 6.47
N THR A 63 -8.43 5.46 7.55
CA THR A 63 -9.67 5.10 8.28
C THR A 63 -10.19 6.30 9.08
N GLU A 64 -9.31 7.03 9.76
CA GLU A 64 -9.66 8.21 10.56
C GLU A 64 -10.06 9.42 9.70
N MET A 65 -9.46 9.59 8.52
CA MET A 65 -9.72 10.69 7.56
C MET A 65 -10.78 10.35 6.48
N PRO A 66 -11.61 9.32 6.70
CA PRO A 66 -12.29 8.49 5.68
C PRO A 66 -11.79 8.60 4.22
N PHE A 67 -10.48 8.44 3.98
CA PHE A 67 -9.91 8.56 2.64
C PHE A 67 -9.99 7.23 1.87
N ARG A 68 -11.18 6.92 1.37
CA ARG A 68 -11.53 5.60 0.79
C ARG A 68 -10.57 5.05 -0.28
N PRO A 69 -10.16 5.81 -1.33
CA PRO A 69 -9.22 5.30 -2.33
C PRO A 69 -7.87 4.90 -1.73
N GLU A 70 -7.29 5.74 -0.88
CA GLU A 70 -5.99 5.48 -0.25
C GLU A 70 -6.07 4.33 0.77
N LEU A 71 -7.20 4.17 1.47
CA LEU A 71 -7.44 3.02 2.34
C LEU A 71 -7.43 1.70 1.55
N ALA A 72 -8.14 1.65 0.42
CA ALA A 72 -8.20 0.47 -0.44
C ALA A 72 -6.84 0.14 -1.05
N LEU A 73 -6.10 1.16 -1.53
CA LEU A 73 -4.74 1.00 -2.05
C LEU A 73 -3.76 0.51 -0.98
N SER A 74 -3.78 1.10 0.22
CA SER A 74 -2.89 0.70 1.33
C SER A 74 -3.14 -0.75 1.74
N ARG A 75 -4.41 -1.19 1.78
CA ARG A 75 -4.76 -2.59 2.08
C ARG A 75 -4.33 -3.54 0.96
N LEU A 76 -4.44 -3.16 -0.31
CA LEU A 76 -3.92 -3.97 -1.41
C LEU A 76 -2.40 -4.15 -1.28
N GLU A 77 -1.65 -3.07 -1.08
CA GLU A 77 -0.19 -3.11 -1.02
C GLU A 77 0.31 -3.87 0.22
N LEU A 78 -0.35 -3.72 1.38
CA LEU A 78 -0.09 -4.56 2.55
C LEU A 78 -0.37 -6.03 2.27
N ALA A 79 -1.49 -6.35 1.62
CA ALA A 79 -1.81 -7.74 1.33
C ALA A 79 -0.77 -8.39 0.40
N GLU A 80 -0.31 -7.67 -0.61
CA GLU A 80 0.77 -8.15 -1.48
C GLU A 80 2.06 -8.39 -0.71
N LEU A 81 2.46 -7.45 0.15
CA LEU A 81 3.63 -7.61 1.03
C LEU A 81 3.51 -8.86 1.92
N LEU A 82 2.34 -9.07 2.54
CA LEU A 82 2.08 -10.23 3.41
C LEU A 82 2.15 -11.55 2.63
N LEU A 83 1.58 -11.60 1.43
CA LEU A 83 1.61 -12.81 0.61
C LEU A 83 3.02 -13.16 0.13
N ASP A 84 3.82 -12.14 -0.23
CA ASP A 84 5.14 -12.34 -0.82
C ASP A 84 6.21 -12.61 0.25
N HIS A 85 6.06 -12.09 1.48
CA HIS A 85 7.12 -12.13 2.52
C HIS A 85 6.71 -12.70 3.89
N TYR A 86 5.41 -12.88 4.18
CA TYR A 86 4.92 -13.32 5.49
C TYR A 86 3.93 -14.50 5.34
N PRO A 87 4.42 -15.72 5.05
CA PRO A 87 3.57 -16.86 4.70
C PRO A 87 2.56 -17.24 5.79
N ASP A 88 2.93 -17.05 7.06
CA ASP A 88 2.07 -17.32 8.22
C ASP A 88 0.88 -16.35 8.31
N GLU A 89 0.96 -15.20 7.64
CA GLU A 89 -0.06 -14.15 7.66
C GLU A 89 -0.96 -14.15 6.42
N LYS A 90 -0.93 -15.22 5.62
CA LYS A 90 -1.77 -15.39 4.42
C LYS A 90 -3.25 -15.14 4.69
N ALA A 91 -3.76 -15.58 5.83
CA ALA A 91 -5.16 -15.37 6.21
C ALA A 91 -5.50 -13.89 6.39
N GLU A 92 -4.58 -13.09 6.95
CA GLU A 92 -4.77 -11.65 7.11
C GLU A 92 -4.67 -10.92 5.76
N ALA A 93 -3.71 -11.33 4.92
CA ALA A 93 -3.58 -10.81 3.57
C ALA A 93 -4.87 -10.98 2.75
N LEU A 94 -5.55 -12.13 2.88
CA LEU A 94 -6.83 -12.38 2.21
C LEU A 94 -7.94 -11.42 2.66
N LYS A 95 -8.01 -11.08 3.97
CA LYS A 95 -8.99 -10.10 4.47
C LYS A 95 -8.75 -8.71 3.87
N HIS A 96 -7.49 -8.31 3.76
CA HIS A 96 -7.10 -7.05 3.13
C HIS A 96 -7.44 -7.03 1.62
N LEU A 97 -7.17 -8.12 0.90
CA LEU A 97 -7.56 -8.25 -0.51
C LEU A 97 -9.07 -8.18 -0.71
N ASP A 98 -9.85 -8.90 0.11
CA ASP A 98 -11.31 -8.91 -0.02
C ASP A 98 -11.92 -7.53 0.21
N PHE A 99 -11.42 -6.81 1.20
CA PHE A 99 -11.78 -5.41 1.42
C PHE A 99 -11.44 -4.55 0.20
N ALA A 100 -10.20 -4.62 -0.29
CA ALA A 100 -9.73 -3.78 -1.39
C ALA A 100 -10.51 -4.06 -2.69
N ILE A 101 -10.79 -5.32 -3.01
CA ILE A 101 -11.59 -5.72 -4.19
C ILE A 101 -12.99 -5.11 -4.12
N LYS A 102 -13.66 -5.18 -2.97
CA LYS A 102 -14.98 -4.59 -2.78
C LYS A 102 -14.95 -3.08 -3.02
N GLU A 103 -14.04 -2.38 -2.37
CA GLU A 103 -13.90 -0.92 -2.49
C GLU A 103 -13.55 -0.50 -3.92
N PHE A 104 -12.60 -1.16 -4.58
CA PHE A 104 -12.25 -0.82 -5.97
C PHE A 104 -13.41 -1.05 -6.94
N ARG A 105 -14.24 -2.07 -6.72
CA ARG A 105 -15.44 -2.30 -7.52
C ARG A 105 -16.47 -1.19 -7.33
N GLU A 106 -16.75 -0.81 -6.08
CA GLU A 106 -17.69 0.28 -5.77
C GLU A 106 -17.23 1.63 -6.33
N MET A 107 -15.92 1.91 -6.25
CA MET A 107 -15.32 3.15 -6.76
C MET A 107 -14.96 3.11 -8.26
N LYS A 108 -15.22 1.98 -8.96
CA LYS A 108 -14.88 1.77 -10.37
C LYS A 108 -13.38 1.97 -10.69
N MET A 109 -12.49 1.63 -9.76
CA MET A 109 -11.05 1.73 -9.92
C MET A 109 -10.49 0.51 -10.66
N GLN A 110 -10.80 0.41 -11.95
CA GLN A 110 -10.54 -0.79 -12.75
C GLN A 110 -9.08 -1.29 -12.71
N PRO A 111 -8.02 -0.44 -12.84
CA PRO A 111 -6.65 -0.93 -12.80
C PRO A 111 -6.27 -1.60 -11.48
N SER A 112 -6.72 -1.03 -10.36
CA SER A 112 -6.48 -1.57 -9.01
C SER A 112 -7.31 -2.81 -8.73
N LEU A 113 -8.55 -2.85 -9.23
CA LEU A 113 -9.41 -4.03 -9.14
C LEU A 113 -8.77 -5.23 -9.84
N GLU A 114 -8.26 -5.05 -11.06
CA GLU A 114 -7.60 -6.11 -11.82
C GLU A 114 -6.31 -6.58 -11.12
N ARG A 115 -5.52 -5.66 -10.57
CA ARG A 115 -4.32 -6.01 -9.78
C ARG A 115 -4.70 -6.88 -8.56
N ALA A 116 -5.72 -6.48 -7.82
CA ALA A 116 -6.17 -7.23 -6.63
C ALA A 116 -6.74 -8.62 -6.98
N LEU A 117 -7.50 -8.73 -8.08
CA LEU A 117 -8.04 -10.01 -8.55
C LEU A 117 -6.94 -10.98 -8.98
N ARG A 118 -5.93 -10.50 -9.73
CA ARG A 118 -4.78 -11.34 -10.12
C ARG A 118 -4.08 -11.96 -8.91
N ARG A 119 -3.86 -11.19 -7.85
CA ARG A 119 -3.27 -11.70 -6.59
C ARG A 119 -4.13 -12.79 -5.96
N LYS A 120 -5.45 -12.63 -5.99
CA LYS A 120 -6.39 -13.62 -5.44
C LYS A 120 -6.43 -14.91 -6.28
N ASP A 121 -6.33 -14.82 -7.60
CA ASP A 121 -6.36 -15.98 -8.49
C ASP A 121 -5.07 -16.81 -8.38
N ILE A 122 -3.90 -16.16 -8.21
CA ILE A 122 -2.62 -16.85 -7.93
C ILE A 122 -2.72 -17.74 -6.69
N LEU A 123 -3.51 -17.37 -5.68
CA LEU A 123 -3.67 -18.16 -4.45
C LEU A 123 -4.59 -19.36 -4.59
N LYS A 124 -5.37 -19.45 -5.67
CA LYS A 124 -6.31 -20.54 -5.96
C LYS A 124 -5.75 -21.58 -6.92
N ALA A 125 -4.71 -21.23 -7.66
CA ALA A 125 -3.95 -22.13 -8.53
C ALA A 125 -2.98 -22.98 -7.70
#